data_AF-X6M282-F1
#
_entry.id   AF-X6M282-F1
#
_cell.length_a   1.000
_cell.length_b   1.000
_cell.length_c   1.000
_cell.angle_alpha   90.00
_cell.angle_beta   90.00
_cell.angle_gamma   90.00
#
_symmetry.space_group_name_H-M   'P 1'
#
loop_
_entity.id
_entity.type
_entity.pdbx_description
1 polymer ?
#
loop_
_entity_poly.entity_id
_entity_poly.type
_entity_poly.pdbx_seq_one_letter_code
_entity_poly.pdbx_strand_id
1 'polypeptide(L)'
;MKLHGHCVVKRVSSKEAADMTLLCLGGDKNEQKYTLTLNYVSVWDKRGSDTMATATTTAIVNKCWNEWIPLTDSEDKEIRIGKEEDDFAGMRAVIGGSQSHLLFITYYPKNIDVFDLNTFQYVSRSTLPIHEDWIRYHCFVSTAAHQYQYQYQHQHQQQQKYFNNEMVLFCKKTGLAIDFEEHKHTFQFCNLPICETIAPYHHYSYVCVNDVILFFRAWEGELGSSDSTIATKFVHKFSLAKRKWTYFSCSLSLPLTECAGVLTADNTFVHVLGGRDGPNMVLTHVRVSVNQVLDKDEVQTLLADYNVVKDSDVTKEKEGNGYEALTFKTCSNENTVVRMHCFLLFFFFFFLLKKSLWISSTYKKKKKKKWEEQKKWMKWWKDKSETDKAEIIANFEQLAQPEFAMWLLTNSKWQNQLHDGNIPDICITIESYIYYRSLDDVILLCTPFTFFLLYRLAK
;
A
#
# COMPACT_ATOMS: atom_id res chain seq x y z
N MET A 1 28.84 -7.63 3.61
CA MET A 1 27.75 -8.27 4.40
C MET A 1 26.68 -8.72 3.44
N LYS A 2 26.25 -9.99 3.47
CA LYS A 2 25.07 -10.44 2.73
C LYS A 2 23.91 -10.47 3.73
N LEU A 3 22.83 -9.73 3.46
CA LEU A 3 21.70 -9.60 4.39
C LEU A 3 20.61 -10.60 3.99
N HIS A 4 20.43 -11.66 4.77
CA HIS A 4 19.41 -12.69 4.49
C HIS A 4 18.17 -12.48 5.37
N GLY A 5 17.00 -12.35 4.72
CA GLY A 5 15.70 -12.31 5.42
C GLY A 5 15.53 -11.14 6.39
N HIS A 6 16.23 -10.03 6.15
CA HIS A 6 16.18 -8.83 6.98
C HIS A 6 14.86 -8.06 6.81
N CYS A 7 14.57 -7.18 7.77
CA CYS A 7 13.40 -6.31 7.74
C CYS A 7 13.84 -4.84 7.81
N VAL A 8 13.25 -4.01 6.96
CA VAL A 8 13.43 -2.55 6.98
C VAL A 8 12.12 -1.88 7.32
N VAL A 9 12.13 -0.99 8.32
CA VAL A 9 10.98 -0.21 8.74
C VAL A 9 11.31 1.28 8.73
N LYS A 10 10.33 2.12 8.38
CA LYS A 10 10.46 3.58 8.45
C LYS A 10 10.21 4.05 9.88
N ARG A 11 11.18 4.72 10.48
CA ARG A 11 11.05 5.42 11.77
C ARG A 11 10.68 6.88 11.51
N VAL A 12 9.53 7.30 12.02
CA VAL A 12 9.13 8.72 11.98
C VAL A 12 9.58 9.36 13.28
N SER A 13 10.59 10.23 13.22
CA SER A 13 11.00 11.01 14.39
C SER A 13 10.08 12.22 14.54
N SER A 14 9.66 12.52 15.76
CA SER A 14 8.77 13.65 16.08
C SER A 14 9.47 15.02 16.04
N LYS A 15 10.80 15.06 15.90
CA LYS A 15 11.57 16.30 16.07
C LYS A 15 11.80 17.08 14.79
N GLU A 16 11.95 16.44 13.63
CA GLU A 16 12.19 17.13 12.35
C GLU A 16 11.50 16.38 11.21
N ALA A 17 10.44 16.95 10.65
CA ALA A 17 9.63 16.35 9.58
C ALA A 17 10.37 16.18 8.23
N ALA A 18 11.63 16.62 8.13
CA ALA A 18 12.40 16.65 6.88
C ALA A 18 13.36 15.45 6.70
N ASP A 19 13.62 14.67 7.74
CA ASP A 19 14.61 13.60 7.73
C ASP A 19 13.91 12.23 7.87
N MET A 20 13.94 11.43 6.80
CA MET A 20 13.43 10.06 6.84
C MET A 20 14.49 9.15 7.45
N THR A 21 14.22 8.56 8.61
CA THR A 21 15.09 7.54 9.20
C THR A 21 14.55 6.15 8.91
N LEU A 22 15.39 5.26 8.38
CA LEU A 22 15.09 3.85 8.18
C LEU A 22 15.84 3.02 9.21
N LEU A 23 15.20 1.96 9.71
CA LEU A 23 15.78 0.98 10.62
C LEU A 23 15.80 -0.38 9.93
N CYS A 24 16.95 -1.04 9.91
CA CYS A 24 17.15 -2.37 9.36
C CYS A 24 17.62 -3.33 10.45
N LEU A 25 17.00 -4.50 10.53
CA LEU A 25 17.34 -5.54 11.50
C LEU A 25 17.35 -6.92 10.86
N GLY A 26 18.24 -7.79 11.34
CA GLY A 26 18.39 -9.15 10.85
C GLY A 26 19.55 -9.92 11.51
N GLY A 27 19.90 -11.04 10.89
CA GLY A 27 20.91 -11.99 11.35
C GLY A 27 20.28 -13.34 11.71
N ASP A 28 20.58 -14.39 10.96
CA ASP A 28 20.07 -15.73 11.25
C ASP A 28 20.74 -16.35 12.49
N LYS A 29 20.40 -17.59 12.85
CA LYS A 29 20.98 -18.28 14.02
C LYS A 29 22.51 -18.49 13.95
N ASN A 30 23.11 -18.40 12.77
CA ASN A 30 24.54 -18.61 12.52
C ASN A 30 25.28 -17.29 12.25
N GLU A 31 24.55 -16.17 12.17
CA GLU A 31 25.09 -14.84 11.90
C GLU A 31 24.87 -13.92 13.10
N GLN A 32 25.81 -12.98 13.30
CA GLN A 32 25.64 -11.95 14.31
C GLN A 32 24.43 -11.09 13.99
N LYS A 33 23.64 -10.79 15.03
CA LYS A 33 22.53 -9.84 14.93
C LYS A 33 23.07 -8.44 14.66
N TYR A 34 22.40 -7.73 13.77
CA TYR A 34 22.71 -6.35 13.47
C TYR A 34 21.46 -5.50 13.55
N THR A 35 21.66 -4.24 13.93
CA THR A 35 20.62 -3.21 13.87
C THR A 35 21.26 -1.97 13.28
N LEU A 36 20.79 -1.58 12.10
CA LEU A 36 21.35 -0.50 11.31
C LEU A 36 20.32 0.60 11.16
N THR A 37 20.77 1.84 11.15
CA THR A 37 19.96 3.02 10.86
C THR A 37 20.49 3.72 9.61
N LEU A 38 19.59 4.33 8.85
CA LEU A 38 19.93 5.15 7.69
C LEU A 38 19.12 6.44 7.74
N ASN A 39 19.79 7.58 7.73
CA ASN A 39 19.16 8.87 7.56
C ASN A 39 19.13 9.17 6.05
N TYR A 40 17.93 9.11 5.47
CA TYR A 40 17.71 9.30 4.06
C TYR A 40 17.46 10.77 3.73
N VAL A 41 18.18 11.27 2.73
CA VAL A 41 17.93 12.56 2.07
C VAL A 41 17.75 12.29 0.58
N SER A 42 16.66 12.85 0.03
CA SER A 42 16.37 12.77 -1.40
C SER A 42 17.56 13.29 -2.21
N VAL A 43 18.06 12.45 -3.11
CA VAL A 43 19.12 12.81 -4.07
C VAL A 43 18.58 13.58 -5.28
N TRP A 44 17.25 13.73 -5.37
CA TRP A 44 16.55 14.41 -6.46
C TRP A 44 16.14 15.83 -6.10
N ASP A 45 16.08 16.13 -4.80
CA ASP A 45 15.74 17.47 -4.33
C ASP A 45 16.98 18.36 -4.50
N LYS A 46 16.88 19.36 -5.36
CA LYS A 46 17.87 20.44 -5.44
C LYS A 46 17.73 21.33 -4.20
N ARG A 47 18.12 20.86 -3.02
CA ARG A 47 18.39 21.75 -1.90
C ARG A 47 19.61 22.58 -2.29
N GLY A 48 19.40 23.87 -2.54
CA GLY A 48 20.46 24.81 -2.87
C GLY A 48 21.60 24.68 -1.87
N SER A 49 22.84 24.71 -2.36
CA SER A 49 24.07 24.49 -1.60
C SER A 49 24.35 25.48 -0.46
N ASP A 50 23.42 26.39 -0.15
CA ASP A 50 23.74 27.64 0.54
C ASP A 50 23.23 27.71 1.98
N THR A 51 22.60 26.65 2.52
CA THR A 51 22.17 26.59 3.94
C THR A 51 23.06 25.73 4.84
N MET A 52 24.28 25.37 4.38
CA MET A 52 25.31 24.73 5.21
C MET A 52 26.20 25.74 5.96
N ALA A 53 25.94 27.04 5.86
CA ALA A 53 26.76 28.07 6.50
C ALA A 53 25.88 29.06 7.25
N THR A 54 25.33 28.67 8.40
CA THR A 54 25.00 29.53 9.57
C THR A 54 24.14 28.76 10.59
N ALA A 55 24.69 27.69 11.17
CA ALA A 55 24.20 27.18 12.45
C ALA A 55 25.39 27.06 13.40
N THR A 56 25.36 27.93 14.39
CA THR A 56 26.38 28.22 15.39
C THR A 56 26.68 26.99 16.24
N THR A 57 27.94 26.54 16.19
CA THR A 57 28.75 25.88 17.23
C THR A 57 28.21 24.61 17.93
N THR A 58 29.03 23.55 17.87
CA THR A 58 29.12 22.35 18.76
C THR A 58 28.35 21.05 18.48
N ALA A 59 27.66 20.86 17.34
CA ALA A 59 26.98 19.58 17.05
C ALA A 59 27.13 19.03 15.62
N ILE A 60 28.18 19.43 14.87
CA ILE A 60 28.52 18.78 13.59
C ILE A 60 29.41 17.57 13.89
N VAL A 61 28.83 16.52 14.49
CA VAL A 61 29.39 15.18 14.34
C VAL A 61 28.89 14.67 12.99
N ASN A 62 29.83 14.42 12.07
CA ASN A 62 29.67 13.75 10.78
C ASN A 62 28.32 13.03 10.58
N LYS A 63 27.32 13.71 9.99
CA LYS A 63 26.06 13.06 9.62
C LYS A 63 26.27 12.34 8.29
N CYS A 64 26.57 11.03 8.34
CA CYS A 64 26.61 10.16 7.17
C CYS A 64 25.20 9.95 6.63
N TRP A 65 24.84 10.70 5.60
CA TRP A 65 23.55 10.60 4.93
C TRP A 65 23.54 9.48 3.90
N ASN A 66 22.39 8.84 3.70
CA ASN A 66 22.19 7.77 2.72
C ASN A 66 23.13 6.56 2.89
N GLU A 67 23.71 6.40 4.07
CA GLU A 67 24.57 5.28 4.46
C GLU A 67 23.95 4.51 5.62
N TRP A 68 24.06 3.18 5.58
CA TRP A 68 23.67 2.34 6.71
C TRP A 68 24.78 2.34 7.74
N ILE A 69 24.46 2.81 8.95
CA ILE A 69 25.37 2.82 10.09
C ILE A 69 24.78 2.01 11.24
N PRO A 70 25.60 1.44 12.14
CA PRO A 70 25.10 0.77 13.34
C PRO A 70 24.22 1.72 14.16
N LEU A 71 23.11 1.20 14.71
CA LEU A 71 22.32 1.94 15.69
C LEU A 71 23.11 2.02 16.99
N THR A 72 23.33 3.21 17.53
CA THR A 72 24.04 3.43 18.79
C THR A 72 23.16 4.15 19.81
N ASP A 73 23.47 3.96 21.10
CA ASP A 73 22.91 4.78 22.17
C ASP A 73 23.65 6.12 22.33
N SER A 74 23.29 6.88 23.37
CA SER A 74 23.92 8.17 23.68
C SER A 74 25.40 8.08 24.07
N GLU A 75 25.92 6.88 24.33
CA GLU A 75 27.31 6.62 24.68
C GLU A 75 28.08 5.99 23.49
N ASP A 76 27.54 6.09 22.26
CA ASP A 76 28.06 5.48 21.03
C ASP A 76 28.19 3.95 21.11
N LYS A 77 27.48 3.30 22.03
CA LYS A 77 27.47 1.86 22.13
C LYS A 77 26.45 1.27 21.16
N GLU A 78 26.91 0.32 20.36
CA GLU A 78 26.08 -0.38 19.38
C GLU A 78 24.92 -1.14 20.06
N ILE A 79 23.70 -0.84 19.62
CA ILE A 79 22.47 -1.51 20.01
C ILE A 79 22.25 -2.67 19.06
N ARG A 80 22.17 -3.89 19.60
CA ARG A 80 21.81 -5.09 18.85
C ARG A 80 20.49 -5.64 19.35
N ILE A 81 19.50 -5.63 18.47
CA ILE A 81 18.19 -6.23 18.75
C ILE A 81 18.26 -7.70 18.38
N GLY A 82 17.84 -8.55 19.32
CA GLY A 82 17.96 -10.01 19.28
C GLY A 82 19.11 -10.54 20.13
N LYS A 83 18.99 -11.79 20.56
CA LYS A 83 20.05 -12.55 21.21
C LYS A 83 20.84 -13.35 20.17
N GLU A 84 21.97 -13.92 20.61
CA GLU A 84 22.82 -14.73 19.74
C GLU A 84 22.09 -15.99 19.24
N GLU A 85 21.31 -16.63 20.10
CA GLU A 85 20.54 -17.83 19.78
C GLU A 85 19.27 -17.59 18.94
N ASP A 86 18.81 -16.33 18.84
CA ASP A 86 17.60 -16.00 18.11
C ASP A 86 17.81 -16.21 16.60
N ASP A 87 16.77 -16.64 15.88
CA ASP A 87 16.83 -16.77 14.43
C ASP A 87 15.91 -15.74 13.76
N PHE A 88 16.51 -14.67 13.25
CA PHE A 88 15.79 -13.59 12.58
C PHE A 88 15.67 -13.82 11.06
N ALA A 89 16.00 -15.00 10.54
CA ALA A 89 15.78 -15.29 9.12
C ALA A 89 14.29 -15.16 8.75
N GLY A 90 13.95 -14.16 7.93
CA GLY A 90 12.59 -13.92 7.49
C GLY A 90 11.69 -13.31 8.56
N MET A 91 12.27 -12.70 9.59
CA MET A 91 11.51 -11.96 10.61
C MET A 91 10.72 -10.79 9.98
N ARG A 92 9.66 -10.35 10.66
CA ARG A 92 8.93 -9.14 10.28
C ARG A 92 8.82 -8.20 11.46
N ALA A 93 8.86 -6.91 11.19
CA ALA A 93 8.65 -5.90 12.20
C ALA A 93 7.74 -4.77 11.71
N VAL A 94 7.03 -4.19 12.66
CA VAL A 94 6.22 -2.98 12.48
C VAL A 94 6.45 -2.04 13.65
N ILE A 95 6.29 -0.74 13.42
CA ILE A 95 6.38 0.29 14.46
C ILE A 95 4.97 0.67 14.89
N GLY A 96 4.77 0.77 16.20
CA GLY A 96 3.57 1.28 16.83
C GLY A 96 3.89 1.95 18.16
N GLY A 97 2.96 1.86 19.09
CA GLY A 97 2.97 2.58 20.36
C GLY A 97 2.42 3.99 20.22
N SER A 98 1.95 4.53 21.34
CA SER A 98 1.36 5.87 21.49
C SER A 98 2.25 7.01 20.97
N GLN A 99 3.56 6.77 20.87
CA GLN A 99 4.55 7.72 20.38
C GLN A 99 5.39 7.16 19.20
N SER A 100 4.91 6.11 18.52
CA SER A 100 5.68 5.43 17.45
C SER A 100 7.07 4.97 17.92
N HIS A 101 7.15 4.55 19.18
CA HIS A 101 8.39 4.17 19.86
C HIS A 101 8.52 2.66 20.07
N LEU A 102 7.45 1.89 19.87
CA LEU A 102 7.47 0.45 20.06
C LEU A 102 7.72 -0.26 18.74
N LEU A 103 8.75 -1.09 18.69
CA LEU A 103 9.05 -2.00 17.60
C LEU A 103 8.52 -3.38 17.95
N PHE A 104 7.52 -3.83 17.20
CA PHE A 104 6.97 -5.18 17.30
C PHE A 104 7.72 -6.09 16.34
N ILE A 105 8.30 -7.18 16.83
CA ILE A 105 9.18 -8.06 16.07
C ILE A 105 8.66 -9.48 16.17
N THR A 106 8.39 -10.11 15.03
CA THR A 106 7.91 -11.49 14.95
C THR A 106 8.96 -12.35 14.25
N TYR A 107 9.35 -13.45 14.89
CA TYR A 107 10.50 -14.25 14.46
C TYR A 107 10.39 -15.71 14.88
N TYR A 108 11.29 -16.54 14.36
CA TYR A 108 11.32 -17.96 14.62
C TYR A 108 11.62 -18.29 16.10
N PRO A 109 11.05 -19.37 16.66
CA PRO A 109 10.05 -20.24 16.05
C PRO A 109 8.67 -19.58 16.04
N LYS A 110 8.17 -19.09 17.17
CA LYS A 110 6.82 -18.53 17.28
C LYS A 110 6.81 -17.26 18.12
N ASN A 111 7.84 -16.44 18.04
CA ASN A 111 8.05 -15.35 18.99
C ASN A 111 7.47 -14.03 18.49
N ILE A 112 6.96 -13.22 19.43
CA ILE A 112 6.66 -11.81 19.23
C ILE A 112 7.23 -11.00 20.39
N ASP A 113 8.14 -10.09 20.07
CA ASP A 113 8.80 -9.21 21.03
C ASP A 113 8.39 -7.76 20.80
N VAL A 114 8.36 -6.98 21.88
CA VAL A 114 8.18 -5.52 21.86
C VAL A 114 9.46 -4.89 22.38
N PHE A 115 10.06 -4.05 21.57
CA PHE A 115 11.29 -3.33 21.89
C PHE A 115 11.04 -1.81 21.80
N ASP A 116 11.41 -1.08 22.84
CA ASP A 116 11.27 0.37 22.89
C ASP A 116 12.50 1.05 22.24
N LEU A 117 12.26 1.78 21.16
CA LEU A 117 13.25 2.48 20.35
C LEU A 117 13.75 3.80 20.97
N ASN A 118 13.13 4.26 22.06
CA ASN A 118 13.58 5.43 22.82
C ASN A 118 14.49 5.02 23.98
N THR A 119 14.16 3.91 24.67
CA THR A 119 14.94 3.42 25.81
C THR A 119 15.94 2.32 25.44
N PHE A 120 15.83 1.76 24.24
CA PHE A 120 16.59 0.61 23.76
C PHE A 120 16.46 -0.64 24.66
N GLN A 121 15.26 -0.88 25.18
CA GLN A 121 14.95 -2.00 26.07
C GLN A 121 13.78 -2.84 25.57
N TYR A 122 13.78 -4.13 25.94
CA TYR A 122 12.63 -5.00 25.72
C TYR A 122 11.51 -4.67 26.70
N VAL A 123 10.32 -4.45 26.17
CA VAL A 123 9.10 -4.13 26.93
C VAL A 123 8.31 -5.39 27.25
N SER A 124 8.15 -6.26 26.26
CA SER A 124 7.35 -7.49 26.38
C SER A 124 7.86 -8.55 25.43
N ARG A 125 7.64 -9.82 25.80
CA ARG A 125 7.90 -10.99 24.97
C ARG A 125 6.75 -11.96 25.12
N SER A 126 6.31 -12.53 24.01
CA SER A 126 5.23 -13.52 23.99
C SER A 126 5.47 -14.53 22.88
N THR A 127 4.69 -15.61 22.92
CA THR A 127 4.63 -16.59 21.85
C THR A 127 3.33 -16.41 21.08
N LEU A 128 3.37 -16.38 19.74
CA LEU A 128 2.17 -16.37 18.91
C LEU A 128 1.41 -17.68 19.10
N PRO A 129 0.08 -17.63 19.28
CA PRO A 129 -0.77 -18.81 19.34
C PRO A 129 -1.06 -19.36 17.93
N ILE A 130 -0.02 -19.80 17.23
CA ILE A 130 -0.14 -20.37 15.88
C ILE A 130 -0.18 -21.90 15.90
N HIS A 131 -0.93 -22.48 14.97
CA HIS A 131 -1.00 -23.92 14.77
C HIS A 131 0.32 -24.48 14.22
N GLU A 132 0.98 -23.74 13.32
CA GLU A 132 2.25 -24.13 12.70
C GLU A 132 3.39 -24.15 13.72
N ASP A 133 4.41 -24.99 13.53
CA ASP A 133 5.57 -25.06 14.44
C ASP A 133 6.50 -23.85 14.37
N TRP A 134 6.37 -23.02 13.34
CA TRP A 134 7.20 -21.85 13.16
C TRP A 134 6.59 -20.76 12.26
N ILE A 135 7.12 -19.54 12.38
CA ILE A 135 6.86 -18.39 11.50
C ILE A 135 8.16 -17.84 10.92
N ARG A 136 8.18 -17.68 9.59
CA ARG A 136 9.17 -16.91 8.81
C ARG A 136 8.53 -16.42 7.53
N TYR A 137 9.05 -15.31 7.00
CA TYR A 137 8.63 -14.71 5.73
C TYR A 137 7.11 -14.51 5.60
N HIS A 138 6.47 -14.28 6.75
CA HIS A 138 5.04 -14.14 6.87
C HIS A 138 4.62 -12.70 6.55
N CYS A 139 3.31 -12.45 6.53
CA CYS A 139 2.75 -11.13 6.37
C CYS A 139 2.46 -10.57 7.75
N PHE A 140 2.96 -9.37 8.02
CA PHE A 140 2.77 -8.69 9.30
C PHE A 140 2.59 -7.20 9.02
N VAL A 141 1.42 -6.68 9.36
CA VAL A 141 1.05 -5.28 9.13
C VAL A 141 0.46 -4.69 10.40
N SER A 142 0.72 -3.41 10.65
CA SER A 142 -0.09 -2.65 11.61
C SER A 142 -1.40 -2.24 10.96
N THR A 143 -2.51 -2.36 11.68
CA THR A 143 -3.85 -1.99 11.20
C THR A 143 -4.29 -0.61 11.66
N ALA A 144 -3.38 0.18 12.21
CA ALA A 144 -3.62 1.59 12.49
C ALA A 144 -3.76 2.36 11.16
N ALA A 145 -4.89 2.16 10.48
CA ALA A 145 -5.37 3.05 9.45
C ALA A 145 -5.60 4.42 10.13
N HIS A 146 -4.82 5.40 9.68
CA HIS A 146 -4.97 6.83 9.95
C HIS A 146 -4.66 7.34 11.37
N GLN A 147 -3.37 7.53 11.70
CA GLN A 147 -2.97 8.57 12.68
C GLN A 147 -1.67 9.34 12.35
N TYR A 148 -1.26 9.40 11.08
CA TYR A 148 -0.47 10.56 10.61
C TYR A 148 -1.43 11.69 10.29
N GLN A 149 -1.92 12.36 11.34
CA GLN A 149 -2.46 13.70 11.20
C GLN A 149 -1.49 14.66 11.89
N TYR A 150 -1.05 15.62 11.10
CA TYR A 150 -0.07 16.64 11.38
C TYR A 150 -0.36 17.40 12.67
N GLN A 151 0.68 17.64 13.43
CA GLN A 151 0.72 18.61 14.53
C GLN A 151 0.77 20.00 13.90
N TYR A 152 -0.25 20.84 14.10
CA TYR A 152 -0.11 22.28 14.42
C TYR A 152 -1.41 22.80 15.04
N GLN A 153 -1.29 23.17 16.33
CA GLN A 153 -2.07 24.08 17.16
C GLN A 153 -3.55 24.35 16.83
N HIS A 154 -4.45 23.74 17.59
CA HIS A 154 -5.44 24.53 18.34
C HIS A 154 -5.59 23.95 19.76
N GLN A 155 -5.34 24.81 20.74
CA GLN A 155 -5.42 24.51 22.16
C GLN A 155 -6.88 24.26 22.57
N HIS A 156 -7.02 23.41 23.60
CA HIS A 156 -8.20 23.13 24.41
C HIS A 156 -9.25 22.17 23.84
N GLN A 157 -8.91 20.87 23.85
CA GLN A 157 -9.60 19.84 24.64
C GLN A 157 -8.79 18.53 24.57
N GLN A 158 -8.41 17.99 25.73
CA GLN A 158 -7.66 16.73 25.83
C GLN A 158 -8.57 15.56 25.45
N GLN A 159 -8.63 15.19 24.18
CA GLN A 159 -9.02 13.84 23.78
C GLN A 159 -7.74 13.00 23.68
N GLN A 160 -7.60 12.00 24.55
CA GLN A 160 -6.50 11.03 24.48
C GLN A 160 -6.50 10.35 23.10
N LYS A 161 -5.43 10.59 22.34
CA LYS A 161 -5.16 9.93 21.06
C LYS A 161 -4.72 8.50 21.37
N TYR A 162 -5.65 7.54 21.34
CA TYR A 162 -5.30 6.13 21.36
C TYR A 162 -4.70 5.77 20.00
N PHE A 163 -3.41 5.48 19.98
CA PHE A 163 -2.84 4.67 18.91
C PHE A 163 -3.21 3.23 19.21
N ASN A 164 -4.02 2.62 18.36
CA ASN A 164 -4.33 1.21 18.51
C ASN A 164 -3.11 0.42 18.03
N ASN A 165 -2.47 -0.32 18.95
CA ASN A 165 -1.40 -1.28 18.63
C ASN A 165 -2.00 -2.57 18.04
N GLU A 166 -2.92 -2.38 17.11
CA GLU A 166 -3.53 -3.47 16.39
C GLU A 166 -2.65 -3.84 15.19
N MET A 167 -2.45 -5.14 15.04
CA MET A 167 -1.64 -5.73 14.01
C MET A 167 -2.36 -6.95 13.46
N VAL A 168 -2.04 -7.31 12.22
CA VAL A 168 -2.53 -8.51 11.57
C VAL A 168 -1.36 -9.31 11.04
N LEU A 169 -1.40 -10.60 11.31
CA LEU A 169 -0.42 -11.57 10.87
C LEU A 169 -1.09 -12.67 10.04
N PHE A 170 -0.51 -12.99 8.90
CA PHE A 170 -0.88 -14.16 8.11
C PHE A 170 0.36 -15.00 7.78
N CYS A 171 0.27 -16.32 7.98
CA CYS A 171 1.31 -17.29 7.68
C CYS A 171 0.68 -18.68 7.49
N LYS A 172 0.83 -19.29 6.31
CA LYS A 172 0.24 -20.60 6.00
C LYS A 172 -1.24 -20.65 6.40
N LYS A 173 -1.64 -21.60 7.25
CA LYS A 173 -3.02 -21.77 7.71
C LYS A 173 -3.40 -20.84 8.87
N THR A 174 -2.50 -19.97 9.30
CA THR A 174 -2.70 -19.09 10.45
C THR A 174 -2.99 -17.66 9.99
N GLY A 175 -4.11 -17.12 10.46
CA GLY A 175 -4.39 -15.69 10.46
C GLY A 175 -4.65 -15.22 11.89
N LEU A 176 -4.01 -14.14 12.31
CA LEU A 176 -4.15 -13.56 13.64
C LEU A 176 -4.41 -12.06 13.55
N ALA A 177 -5.39 -11.58 14.30
CA ALA A 177 -5.46 -10.21 14.79
C ALA A 177 -4.75 -10.17 16.14
N ILE A 178 -3.86 -9.21 16.30
CA ILE A 178 -3.03 -9.04 17.48
C ILE A 178 -3.29 -7.64 17.99
N ASP A 179 -3.61 -7.51 19.27
CA ASP A 179 -3.71 -6.23 19.95
C ASP A 179 -2.72 -6.20 21.11
N PHE A 180 -2.11 -5.04 21.35
CA PHE A 180 -1.13 -4.86 22.42
C PHE A 180 -1.50 -3.67 23.30
N GLU A 181 -1.87 -3.97 24.53
CA GLU A 181 -2.16 -2.97 25.56
C GLU A 181 -0.84 -2.42 26.12
N GLU A 182 -0.51 -1.19 25.73
CA GLU A 182 0.76 -0.53 26.04
C GLU A 182 0.96 -0.31 27.54
N HIS A 183 -0.09 -0.06 28.33
CA HIS A 183 0.09 0.17 29.77
C HIS A 183 0.31 -1.10 30.58
N LYS A 184 -0.25 -2.22 30.10
CA LYS A 184 -0.17 -3.52 30.78
C LYS A 184 0.92 -4.41 30.21
N HIS A 185 1.48 -4.04 29.06
CA HIS A 185 2.43 -4.84 28.28
C HIS A 185 1.89 -6.23 27.89
N THR A 186 0.57 -6.32 27.67
CA THR A 186 -0.12 -7.59 27.41
C THR A 186 -0.63 -7.68 25.98
N PHE A 187 -0.41 -8.85 25.37
CA PHE A 187 -0.98 -9.18 24.06
C PHE A 187 -2.37 -9.83 24.19
N GLN A 188 -3.23 -9.51 23.23
CA GLN A 188 -4.47 -10.24 22.94
C GLN A 188 -4.42 -10.78 21.52
N PHE A 189 -4.89 -12.00 21.33
CA PHE A 189 -4.84 -12.69 20.04
C PHE A 189 -6.23 -13.19 19.65
N CYS A 190 -6.64 -12.91 18.42
CA CYS A 190 -7.88 -13.39 17.84
C CYS A 190 -7.60 -14.05 16.49
N ASN A 191 -8.17 -15.23 16.26
CA ASN A 191 -8.02 -15.90 14.97
C ASN A 191 -8.76 -15.13 13.86
N LEU A 192 -8.12 -15.01 12.70
CA LEU A 192 -8.71 -14.48 11.49
C LEU A 192 -8.91 -15.61 10.48
N PRO A 193 -9.98 -15.52 9.65
CA PRO A 193 -10.17 -16.47 8.57
C PRO A 193 -8.99 -16.37 7.59
N ILE A 194 -8.59 -17.50 7.03
CA ILE A 194 -7.61 -17.58 5.96
C ILE A 194 -8.25 -18.12 4.69
N CYS A 195 -7.83 -17.59 3.53
CA CYS A 195 -8.30 -18.09 2.25
C CYS A 195 -7.58 -19.40 1.90
N GLU A 196 -8.33 -20.45 1.55
CA GLU A 196 -7.78 -21.78 1.24
C GLU A 196 -6.71 -21.75 0.14
N THR A 197 -6.81 -20.81 -0.81
CA THR A 197 -5.87 -20.69 -1.93
C THR A 197 -4.53 -20.07 -1.55
N ILE A 198 -4.44 -19.32 -0.44
CA ILE A 198 -3.18 -18.75 0.06
C ILE A 198 -2.63 -19.53 1.26
N ALA A 199 -3.48 -20.32 1.92
CA ALA A 199 -3.19 -21.06 3.14
C ALA A 199 -2.00 -22.06 3.08
N PRO A 200 -1.63 -22.67 1.93
CA PRO A 200 -0.45 -23.53 1.87
C PRO A 200 0.88 -22.77 1.91
N TYR A 201 0.86 -21.49 1.54
CA TYR A 201 2.08 -20.77 1.19
C TYR A 201 2.62 -19.92 2.34
N HIS A 202 3.89 -19.56 2.24
CA HIS A 202 4.55 -18.53 3.04
C HIS A 202 5.41 -17.68 2.06
N HIS A 203 6.43 -16.94 2.49
CA HIS A 203 7.18 -16.05 1.59
C HIS A 203 6.31 -15.02 0.86
N TYR A 204 5.42 -14.37 1.59
CA TYR A 204 4.48 -13.43 0.99
C TYR A 204 5.20 -12.19 0.49
N SER A 205 4.90 -11.84 -0.76
CA SER A 205 5.10 -10.50 -1.31
C SER A 205 3.79 -9.74 -1.16
N TYR A 206 3.79 -8.72 -0.31
CA TYR A 206 2.57 -7.98 0.02
C TYR A 206 2.83 -6.49 0.21
N VAL A 207 1.74 -5.72 0.16
CA VAL A 207 1.69 -4.32 0.53
C VAL A 207 0.35 -4.04 1.21
N CYS A 208 0.34 -3.19 2.23
CA CYS A 208 -0.89 -2.68 2.80
C CYS A 208 -1.23 -1.36 2.13
N VAL A 209 -2.44 -1.24 1.58
CA VAL A 209 -2.99 -0.01 0.98
C VAL A 209 -4.28 0.31 1.71
N ASN A 210 -4.22 1.32 2.59
CA ASN A 210 -5.27 1.60 3.58
C ASN A 210 -5.70 0.32 4.33
N ASP A 211 -6.99 0.00 4.29
CA ASP A 211 -7.60 -1.16 4.93
C ASP A 211 -7.52 -2.44 4.10
N VAL A 212 -6.68 -2.48 3.06
CA VAL A 212 -6.56 -3.64 2.18
C VAL A 212 -5.12 -4.11 2.11
N ILE A 213 -4.88 -5.34 2.53
CA ILE A 213 -3.60 -6.02 2.33
C ILE A 213 -3.66 -6.72 0.97
N LEU A 214 -2.77 -6.35 0.06
CA LEU A 214 -2.61 -6.95 -1.25
C LEU A 214 -1.46 -7.95 -1.21
N PHE A 215 -1.72 -9.19 -1.65
CA PHE A 215 -0.75 -10.26 -1.76
C PHE A 215 -0.51 -10.56 -3.24
N PHE A 216 0.68 -10.24 -3.74
CA PHE A 216 1.04 -10.40 -5.15
C PHE A 216 1.43 -11.83 -5.48
N ARG A 217 2.27 -12.44 -4.64
CA ARG A 217 2.72 -13.82 -4.76
C ARG A 217 3.06 -14.41 -3.40
N ALA A 218 2.93 -15.73 -3.32
CA ALA A 218 3.36 -16.55 -2.21
C ALA A 218 3.99 -17.84 -2.76
N TRP A 219 4.92 -18.44 -2.02
CA TRP A 219 5.55 -19.72 -2.39
C TRP A 219 5.78 -20.57 -1.14
N GLU A 220 5.60 -21.87 -1.29
CA GLU A 220 5.96 -22.90 -0.34
C GLU A 220 7.29 -23.56 -0.76
N GLY A 221 8.38 -23.19 -0.08
CA GLY A 221 9.72 -23.71 -0.33
C GLY A 221 10.76 -23.04 0.57
N GLU A 222 11.98 -23.57 0.60
CA GLU A 222 13.09 -22.92 1.29
C GLU A 222 13.72 -21.80 0.44
N LEU A 223 14.28 -20.80 1.11
CA LEU A 223 14.95 -19.66 0.46
C LEU A 223 16.05 -20.15 -0.50
N GLY A 224 15.90 -19.87 -1.79
CA GLY A 224 16.89 -20.26 -2.81
C GLY A 224 16.79 -21.72 -3.29
N SER A 225 15.73 -22.45 -2.91
CA SER A 225 15.43 -23.75 -3.50
C SER A 225 15.09 -23.61 -4.99
N SER A 226 15.52 -24.58 -5.80
CA SER A 226 15.17 -24.70 -7.21
C SER A 226 13.81 -25.38 -7.43
N ASP A 227 13.17 -25.90 -6.37
CA ASP A 227 11.90 -26.61 -6.49
C ASP A 227 10.80 -25.64 -6.93
N SER A 228 10.41 -25.77 -8.19
CA SER A 228 9.39 -24.97 -8.85
C SER A 228 7.98 -25.23 -8.31
N THR A 229 7.73 -25.04 -7.01
CA THR A 229 6.37 -25.02 -6.49
C THR A 229 5.73 -23.70 -6.88
N ILE A 230 4.68 -23.82 -7.68
CA ILE A 230 3.98 -22.76 -8.42
C ILE A 230 3.59 -21.64 -7.45
N ALA A 231 4.31 -20.52 -7.52
CA ALA A 231 3.92 -19.32 -6.80
C ALA A 231 2.52 -18.89 -7.25
N THR A 232 1.69 -18.41 -6.32
CA THR A 232 0.28 -18.08 -6.59
C THR A 232 0.15 -17.16 -7.81
N LYS A 233 -0.70 -17.55 -8.78
CA LYS A 233 -0.98 -16.73 -9.98
C LYS A 233 -1.98 -15.61 -9.72
N PHE A 234 -2.73 -15.69 -8.62
CA PHE A 234 -3.76 -14.72 -8.26
C PHE A 234 -3.22 -13.68 -7.28
N VAL A 235 -3.75 -12.48 -7.41
CA VAL A 235 -3.59 -11.44 -6.38
C VAL A 235 -4.69 -11.66 -5.35
N HIS A 236 -4.31 -11.95 -4.12
CA HIS A 236 -5.25 -12.07 -3.01
C HIS A 236 -5.34 -10.72 -2.29
N LYS A 237 -6.53 -10.38 -1.80
CA LYS A 237 -6.76 -9.21 -0.97
C LYS A 237 -7.36 -9.64 0.35
N PHE A 238 -6.91 -9.02 1.44
CA PHE A 238 -7.61 -9.09 2.71
C PHE A 238 -8.07 -7.70 3.12
N SER A 239 -9.38 -7.52 3.29
CA SER A 239 -9.94 -6.28 3.84
C SER A 239 -9.89 -6.34 5.37
N LEU A 240 -9.15 -5.43 5.97
CA LEU A 240 -9.05 -5.23 7.42
C LEU A 240 -10.42 -4.84 8.00
N ALA A 241 -11.10 -3.87 7.38
CA ALA A 241 -12.42 -3.40 7.81
C ALA A 241 -13.49 -4.51 7.77
N LYS A 242 -13.54 -5.30 6.68
CA LYS A 242 -14.54 -6.36 6.50
C LYS A 242 -14.10 -7.71 7.07
N ARG A 243 -12.84 -7.82 7.53
CA ARG A 243 -12.17 -9.07 7.93
C ARG A 243 -12.40 -10.21 6.93
N LYS A 244 -12.31 -9.89 5.64
CA LYS A 244 -12.72 -10.78 4.55
C LYS A 244 -11.67 -10.87 3.45
N TRP A 245 -11.42 -12.09 3.00
CA TRP A 245 -10.60 -12.38 1.83
C TRP A 245 -11.40 -12.22 0.53
N THR A 246 -10.76 -11.64 -0.46
CA THR A 246 -11.18 -11.66 -1.87
C THR A 246 -9.95 -11.94 -2.75
N TYR A 247 -10.15 -12.29 -4.01
CA TYR A 247 -9.06 -12.47 -4.96
C TYR A 247 -9.55 -12.16 -6.37
N PHE A 248 -8.61 -11.87 -7.25
CA PHE A 248 -8.90 -11.66 -8.66
C PHE A 248 -7.70 -12.05 -9.51
N SER A 249 -7.98 -12.42 -10.76
CA SER A 249 -6.94 -12.59 -11.76
C SER A 249 -6.47 -11.20 -12.20
N CYS A 250 -5.38 -10.73 -11.60
CA CYS A 250 -4.68 -9.58 -12.15
C CYS A 250 -3.79 -10.06 -13.29
N SER A 251 -3.83 -9.38 -14.44
CA SER A 251 -2.90 -9.63 -15.54
C SER A 251 -1.53 -8.97 -15.31
N LEU A 252 -1.26 -8.46 -14.11
CA LEU A 252 0.08 -8.01 -13.72
C LEU A 252 1.03 -9.18 -13.90
N SER A 253 1.78 -9.15 -14.99
CA SER A 253 2.84 -10.09 -15.33
C SER A 253 4.04 -9.85 -14.43
N LEU A 254 3.84 -10.05 -13.13
CA LEU A 254 4.89 -10.03 -12.12
C LEU A 254 5.17 -11.50 -11.75
N PRO A 255 6.12 -12.18 -12.42
CA PRO A 255 6.54 -13.52 -12.03
C PRO A 255 7.33 -13.54 -10.71
N LEU A 256 7.31 -12.46 -9.92
CA LEU A 256 8.29 -12.20 -8.88
C LEU A 256 7.79 -12.60 -7.49
N THR A 257 8.46 -13.59 -6.89
CA THR A 257 8.36 -13.88 -5.45
C THR A 257 9.38 -13.04 -4.68
N GLU A 258 9.24 -12.98 -3.35
CA GLU A 258 10.20 -12.30 -2.47
C GLU A 258 10.46 -10.82 -2.81
N CYS A 259 9.47 -10.13 -3.40
CA CYS A 259 9.58 -8.71 -3.69
C CYS A 259 9.12 -7.85 -2.51
N ALA A 260 9.66 -6.64 -2.43
CA ALA A 260 9.23 -5.63 -1.47
C ALA A 260 8.16 -4.73 -2.11
N GLY A 261 7.01 -4.61 -1.46
CA GLY A 261 5.95 -3.69 -1.85
C GLY A 261 5.99 -2.42 -1.01
N VAL A 262 6.02 -1.26 -1.65
CA VAL A 262 6.00 0.05 -0.99
C VAL A 262 4.97 0.94 -1.68
N LEU A 263 4.21 1.71 -0.90
CA LEU A 263 3.23 2.65 -1.41
C LEU A 263 3.86 4.04 -1.59
N THR A 264 3.44 4.80 -2.61
CA THR A 264 3.81 6.21 -2.72
C THR A 264 3.18 7.02 -1.58
N ALA A 265 3.80 8.16 -1.22
CA ALA A 265 3.34 8.98 -0.10
C ALA A 265 1.90 9.51 -0.27
N ASP A 266 1.45 9.66 -1.51
CA ASP A 266 0.10 10.08 -1.89
C ASP A 266 -0.87 8.90 -2.12
N ASN A 267 -0.43 7.67 -1.83
CA ASN A 267 -1.20 6.44 -1.98
C ASN A 267 -1.71 6.15 -3.41
N THR A 268 -1.10 6.75 -4.44
CA THR A 268 -1.58 6.59 -5.83
C THR A 268 -0.95 5.40 -6.54
N PHE A 269 0.27 5.00 -6.17
CA PHE A 269 0.99 3.87 -6.78
C PHE A 269 1.63 2.93 -5.76
N VAL A 270 1.57 1.64 -6.07
CA VAL A 270 2.40 0.62 -5.44
C VAL A 270 3.67 0.43 -6.26
N HIS A 271 4.81 0.52 -5.60
CA HIS A 271 6.12 0.17 -6.11
C HIS A 271 6.47 -1.24 -5.63
N VAL A 272 6.68 -2.14 -6.58
CA VAL A 272 7.19 -3.50 -6.34
C VAL A 272 8.66 -3.51 -6.70
N LEU A 273 9.51 -3.81 -5.74
CA LEU A 273 10.97 -3.72 -5.83
C LEU A 273 11.62 -5.08 -5.65
N GLY A 274 12.58 -5.37 -6.53
CA GLY A 274 13.36 -6.60 -6.53
C GLY A 274 12.51 -7.85 -6.77
N GLY A 275 12.90 -8.93 -6.09
CA GLY A 275 12.22 -10.22 -6.13
C GLY A 275 13.06 -11.30 -6.83
N ARG A 276 12.42 -12.43 -7.07
CA ARG A 276 13.02 -13.58 -7.75
C ARG A 276 12.15 -14.09 -8.89
N ASP A 277 12.80 -14.48 -9.97
CA ASP A 277 12.22 -15.30 -11.02
C ASP A 277 12.87 -16.70 -10.95
N GLY A 278 12.18 -17.63 -10.29
CA GLY A 278 12.74 -18.92 -9.91
C GLY A 278 14.00 -18.77 -9.04
N PRO A 279 15.16 -19.34 -9.44
CA PRO A 279 16.39 -19.24 -8.64
C PRO A 279 17.06 -17.85 -8.74
N ASN A 280 16.71 -17.06 -9.76
CA ASN A 280 17.42 -15.83 -10.08
C ASN A 280 16.86 -14.64 -9.31
N MET A 281 17.73 -13.91 -8.61
CA MET A 281 17.37 -12.59 -8.08
C MET A 281 17.30 -11.58 -9.22
N VAL A 282 16.25 -10.75 -9.21
CA VAL A 282 16.06 -9.70 -10.20
C VAL A 282 16.00 -8.33 -9.53
N LEU A 283 16.56 -7.32 -10.20
CA LEU A 283 16.52 -5.92 -9.76
C LEU A 283 15.35 -5.19 -10.43
N THR A 284 14.19 -5.82 -10.46
CA THR A 284 13.01 -5.26 -11.12
C THR A 284 12.39 -4.18 -10.26
N HIS A 285 12.00 -3.06 -10.86
CA HIS A 285 11.12 -2.09 -10.25
C HIS A 285 9.88 -1.96 -11.12
N VAL A 286 8.72 -2.34 -10.58
CA VAL A 286 7.43 -2.12 -11.24
C VAL A 286 6.61 -1.15 -10.43
N ARG A 287 5.98 -0.21 -11.13
CA ARG A 287 5.01 0.73 -10.57
C ARG A 287 3.62 0.36 -11.05
N VAL A 288 2.69 0.18 -10.12
CA VAL A 288 1.31 -0.21 -10.39
C VAL A 288 0.39 0.82 -9.78
N SER A 289 -0.60 1.31 -10.54
CA SER A 289 -1.59 2.23 -9.98
C SER A 289 -2.50 1.50 -9.00
N VAL A 290 -2.76 2.11 -7.84
CA VAL A 290 -3.69 1.57 -6.83
C VAL A 290 -5.09 1.31 -7.42
N ASN A 291 -5.52 2.14 -8.37
CA ASN A 291 -6.81 2.00 -9.07
C ASN A 291 -6.91 0.74 -9.95
N GLN A 292 -5.78 0.12 -10.30
CA GLN A 292 -5.76 -1.14 -11.05
C GLN A 292 -5.87 -2.38 -10.15
N VAL A 293 -5.51 -2.22 -8.87
CA VAL A 293 -5.48 -3.32 -7.90
C VAL A 293 -6.60 -3.24 -6.88
N LEU A 294 -7.25 -2.09 -6.71
CA LEU A 294 -8.40 -1.90 -5.82
C LEU A 294 -9.72 -1.73 -6.59
N ASP A 295 -10.81 -2.10 -5.94
CA ASP A 295 -12.16 -1.95 -6.50
C ASP A 295 -12.61 -0.48 -6.43
N LYS A 296 -13.59 -0.07 -7.24
CA LYS A 296 -14.03 1.34 -7.30
C LYS A 296 -14.47 1.91 -5.95
N ASP A 297 -15.16 1.12 -5.13
CA ASP A 297 -15.62 1.55 -3.80
C ASP A 297 -14.43 1.75 -2.83
N GLU A 298 -13.38 0.94 -2.97
CA GLU A 298 -12.14 1.05 -2.18
C GLU A 298 -11.34 2.30 -2.60
N VAL A 299 -11.27 2.57 -3.90
CA VAL A 299 -10.67 3.80 -4.46
C VAL A 299 -11.46 5.04 -4.06
N GLN A 300 -12.79 4.98 -4.04
CA GLN A 300 -13.62 6.10 -3.58
C GLN A 300 -13.39 6.41 -2.11
N THR A 301 -13.18 5.39 -1.27
CA THR A 301 -12.79 5.56 0.13
C THR A 301 -11.44 6.28 0.22
N LEU A 302 -10.43 5.82 -0.54
CA LEU A 302 -9.12 6.49 -0.66
C LEU A 302 -9.22 7.96 -1.08
N LEU A 303 -10.04 8.27 -2.08
CA LEU A 303 -10.22 9.64 -2.57
C LEU A 303 -11.02 10.51 -1.60
N ALA A 304 -11.99 9.94 -0.87
CA ALA A 304 -12.70 10.65 0.18
C ALA A 304 -11.74 11.05 1.30
N ASP A 305 -10.89 10.12 1.75
CA ASP A 305 -9.86 10.38 2.74
C ASP A 305 -8.86 11.45 2.25
N TYR A 306 -8.45 11.39 0.98
CA TYR A 306 -7.55 12.36 0.38
C TYR A 306 -8.18 13.75 0.20
N ASN A 307 -9.45 13.83 -0.17
CA ASN A 307 -10.14 15.11 -0.38
C ASN A 307 -10.49 15.79 0.94
N VAL A 308 -10.78 15.04 2.01
CA VAL A 308 -10.88 15.61 3.37
C VAL A 308 -9.59 16.32 3.78
N VAL A 309 -8.42 15.81 3.35
CA VAL A 309 -7.11 16.44 3.59
C VAL A 309 -6.88 17.70 2.73
N LYS A 310 -7.49 17.79 1.54
CA LYS A 310 -7.39 18.98 0.68
C LYS A 310 -8.37 20.09 1.06
N ASP A 311 -9.60 19.75 1.44
CA ASP A 311 -10.62 20.73 1.82
C ASP A 311 -10.36 21.36 3.19
N SER A 312 -9.56 20.72 4.07
CA SER A 312 -9.14 21.33 5.33
C SER A 312 -8.22 22.55 5.18
N ASP A 313 -7.67 22.82 3.98
CA ASP A 313 -6.89 24.03 3.68
C ASP A 313 -7.71 25.18 3.07
N VAL A 314 -8.99 24.95 2.69
CA VAL A 314 -9.84 26.01 2.13
C VAL A 314 -11.29 25.78 2.52
N THR A 315 -11.70 26.19 3.72
CA THR A 315 -12.96 26.93 3.98
C THR A 315 -13.24 27.06 5.49
N LYS A 316 -13.56 28.28 5.92
CA LYS A 316 -14.19 28.56 7.22
C LYS A 316 -15.71 28.57 7.06
N GLU A 317 -16.36 28.01 8.09
CA GLU A 317 -17.75 28.21 8.55
C GLU A 317 -18.91 27.86 7.62
N LYS A 318 -19.74 26.89 8.06
CA LYS A 318 -21.04 27.20 8.69
C LYS A 318 -21.64 26.00 9.44
N GLU A 319 -22.22 26.33 10.59
CA GLU A 319 -22.89 25.46 11.56
C GLU A 319 -24.19 24.81 11.03
N GLY A 320 -24.59 23.71 11.69
CA GLY A 320 -25.94 23.15 11.60
C GLY A 320 -26.16 21.95 12.53
N ASN A 321 -26.79 22.22 13.68
CA ASN A 321 -27.14 21.31 14.77
C ASN A 321 -28.00 20.09 14.39
N GLY A 322 -27.90 19.01 15.19
CA GLY A 322 -28.99 18.05 15.37
C GLY A 322 -28.57 16.71 15.98
N TYR A 323 -28.64 16.58 17.31
CA TYR A 323 -28.58 15.29 18.00
C TYR A 323 -30.00 14.72 18.18
N GLU A 324 -30.20 13.43 17.88
CA GLU A 324 -31.19 12.61 18.58
C GLU A 324 -30.63 11.20 18.81
N ALA A 325 -30.61 10.81 20.08
CA ALA A 325 -30.27 9.48 20.57
C ALA A 325 -31.48 8.57 20.50
N LEU A 326 -31.32 7.32 20.03
CA LEU A 326 -32.36 6.30 20.12
C LEU A 326 -31.85 5.08 20.91
N THR A 327 -32.53 4.89 22.03
CA THR A 327 -32.37 3.84 23.03
C THR A 327 -32.95 2.52 22.51
N PHE A 328 -32.23 1.41 22.74
CA PHE A 328 -32.73 0.06 22.53
C PHE A 328 -33.67 -0.35 23.67
N LYS A 329 -34.86 -0.84 23.33
CA LYS A 329 -35.77 -1.56 24.24
C LYS A 329 -36.00 -2.97 23.70
N THR A 330 -35.73 -3.97 24.53
CA THR A 330 -36.01 -5.38 24.33
C THR A 330 -37.48 -5.70 24.67
N CYS A 331 -38.16 -6.59 23.91
CA CYS A 331 -38.71 -7.86 24.42
C CYS A 331 -39.49 -8.69 23.37
N SER A 332 -39.31 -10.01 23.50
CA SER A 332 -40.11 -11.22 23.16
C SER A 332 -41.42 -11.12 22.36
N ASN A 333 -41.59 -11.99 21.34
CA ASN A 333 -42.28 -13.29 21.49
C ASN A 333 -42.19 -14.12 20.19
N GLU A 334 -41.82 -15.39 20.34
CA GLU A 334 -41.56 -16.34 19.26
C GLU A 334 -42.84 -17.00 18.72
N ASN A 335 -42.75 -17.44 17.47
CA ASN A 335 -43.62 -18.38 16.74
C ASN A 335 -44.79 -17.90 15.84
N THR A 336 -45.14 -16.61 15.77
CA THR A 336 -46.05 -16.13 14.69
C THR A 336 -45.34 -15.31 13.62
N VAL A 337 -44.19 -14.72 13.94
CA VAL A 337 -43.42 -13.81 13.07
C VAL A 337 -42.65 -14.56 11.97
N VAL A 338 -42.18 -15.78 12.24
CA VAL A 338 -41.35 -16.56 11.30
C VAL A 338 -42.14 -17.01 10.06
N ARG A 339 -43.42 -17.38 10.22
CA ARG A 339 -44.26 -17.80 9.08
C ARG A 339 -44.65 -16.65 8.15
N MET A 340 -44.81 -15.44 8.67
CA MET A 340 -45.10 -14.26 7.85
C MET A 340 -43.84 -13.70 7.17
N HIS A 341 -42.68 -13.80 7.82
CA HIS A 341 -41.39 -13.39 7.22
C HIS A 341 -40.96 -14.30 6.08
N CYS A 342 -41.17 -15.62 6.16
CA CYS A 342 -40.84 -16.52 5.05
C CYS A 342 -41.69 -16.25 3.80
N PHE A 343 -42.97 -15.89 3.96
CA PHE A 343 -43.84 -15.55 2.83
C PHE A 343 -43.46 -14.21 2.17
N LEU A 344 -43.11 -13.19 2.97
CA LEU A 344 -42.63 -11.91 2.46
C LEU A 344 -41.25 -12.03 1.80
N LEU A 345 -40.34 -12.83 2.35
CA LEU A 345 -39.03 -13.09 1.77
C LEU A 345 -39.12 -13.82 0.42
N PHE A 346 -40.06 -14.76 0.25
CA PHE A 346 -40.26 -15.47 -1.01
C PHE A 346 -40.74 -14.54 -2.14
N PHE A 347 -41.69 -13.64 -1.84
CA PHE A 347 -42.14 -12.63 -2.81
C PHE A 347 -41.07 -11.57 -3.10
N PHE A 348 -40.30 -11.15 -2.09
CA PHE A 348 -39.20 -10.21 -2.27
C PHE A 348 -38.08 -10.81 -3.14
N PHE A 349 -37.76 -12.09 -2.97
CA PHE A 349 -36.77 -12.79 -3.78
C PHE A 349 -37.22 -12.94 -5.25
N PHE A 350 -38.51 -13.21 -5.49
CA PHE A 350 -39.06 -13.30 -6.84
C PHE A 350 -39.08 -11.94 -7.55
N PHE A 351 -39.34 -10.86 -6.81
CA PHE A 351 -39.24 -9.49 -7.32
C PHE A 351 -37.78 -9.08 -7.59
N LEU A 352 -36.84 -9.48 -6.73
CA LEU A 352 -35.40 -9.26 -6.91
C LEU A 352 -34.83 -10.04 -8.10
N LEU A 353 -35.32 -11.24 -8.39
CA LEU A 353 -34.93 -12.02 -9.57
C LEU A 353 -35.42 -11.37 -10.87
N LYS A 354 -36.67 -10.87 -10.90
CA LYS A 354 -37.17 -10.09 -12.05
C LYS A 354 -36.44 -8.75 -12.23
N LYS A 355 -36.15 -8.05 -11.12
CA LYS A 355 -35.37 -6.80 -11.13
C LYS A 355 -33.92 -7.05 -11.55
N SER A 356 -33.30 -8.14 -11.12
CA SER A 356 -31.96 -8.60 -11.50
C SER A 356 -31.86 -8.92 -13.00
N LEU A 357 -32.83 -9.65 -13.57
CA LEU A 357 -32.88 -9.93 -15.00
C LEU A 357 -33.09 -8.65 -15.84
N TRP A 358 -33.91 -7.71 -15.36
CA TRP A 358 -34.11 -6.41 -16.01
C TRP A 358 -32.87 -5.50 -15.89
N ILE A 359 -32.23 -5.43 -14.71
CA ILE A 359 -30.98 -4.70 -14.45
C ILE A 359 -29.82 -5.30 -15.27
N SER A 360 -29.71 -6.61 -15.38
CA SER A 360 -28.71 -7.31 -16.22
C SER A 360 -28.85 -6.93 -17.70
N SER A 361 -30.09 -6.85 -18.22
CA SER A 361 -30.34 -6.49 -19.61
C SER A 361 -30.05 -5.01 -19.91
N THR A 362 -30.39 -4.11 -18.98
CA THR A 362 -30.14 -2.66 -19.09
C THR A 362 -28.67 -2.33 -18.85
N TYR A 363 -27.99 -3.04 -17.95
CA TYR A 363 -26.55 -2.96 -17.68
C TYR A 363 -25.71 -3.47 -18.86
N LYS A 364 -26.07 -4.61 -19.47
CA LYS A 364 -25.44 -5.09 -20.71
C LYS A 364 -25.63 -4.10 -21.86
N LYS A 365 -26.80 -3.46 -21.99
CA LYS A 365 -27.05 -2.40 -22.98
C LYS A 365 -26.22 -1.13 -22.71
N LYS A 366 -26.12 -0.67 -21.45
CA LYS A 366 -25.29 0.49 -21.06
C LYS A 366 -23.79 0.23 -21.27
N LYS A 367 -23.29 -0.97 -20.95
CA LYS A 367 -21.89 -1.37 -21.15
C LYS A 367 -21.54 -1.49 -22.64
N LYS A 368 -22.45 -2.02 -23.48
CA LYS A 368 -22.29 -2.07 -24.94
C LYS A 368 -22.29 -0.67 -25.55
N LYS A 369 -23.18 0.23 -25.10
CA LYS A 369 -23.23 1.62 -25.55
C LYS A 369 -21.94 2.39 -25.23
N LYS A 370 -21.44 2.27 -24.00
CA LYS A 370 -20.18 2.92 -23.56
C LYS A 370 -18.94 2.42 -24.32
N TRP A 371 -18.90 1.13 -24.67
CA TRP A 371 -17.79 0.57 -25.45
C TRP A 371 -17.80 1.00 -26.92
N GLU A 372 -18.99 1.18 -27.53
CA GLU A 372 -19.11 1.73 -28.88
C GLU A 372 -18.74 3.23 -28.93
N GLU A 373 -19.07 4.00 -27.88
CA GLU A 373 -18.66 5.40 -27.74
C GLU A 373 -17.12 5.52 -27.59
N GLN A 374 -16.47 4.66 -26.80
CA GLN A 374 -15.00 4.64 -26.70
C GLN A 374 -14.31 4.27 -28.04
N LYS A 375 -14.86 3.33 -28.80
CA LYS A 375 -14.34 3.03 -30.15
C LYS A 375 -14.43 4.21 -31.10
N LYS A 376 -15.51 4.99 -31.02
CA LYS A 376 -15.71 6.20 -31.82
C LYS A 376 -14.58 7.21 -31.56
N TRP A 377 -14.23 7.43 -30.29
CA TRP A 377 -13.17 8.40 -29.93
C TRP A 377 -11.76 7.88 -30.21
N MET A 378 -11.51 6.58 -30.06
CA MET A 378 -10.27 5.98 -30.55
C MET A 378 -10.08 6.14 -32.07
N LYS A 379 -11.15 6.02 -32.85
CA LYS A 379 -11.10 6.28 -34.30
C LYS A 379 -10.86 7.76 -34.58
N TRP A 380 -11.60 8.64 -33.92
CA TRP A 380 -11.42 10.09 -34.03
C TRP A 380 -9.99 10.55 -33.70
N TRP A 381 -9.35 9.91 -32.71
CA TRP A 381 -7.96 10.15 -32.33
C TRP A 381 -6.96 9.64 -33.37
N LYS A 382 -7.19 8.43 -33.92
CA LYS A 382 -6.34 7.85 -34.98
C LYS A 382 -6.35 8.68 -36.26
N ASP A 383 -7.47 9.32 -36.57
CA ASP A 383 -7.63 10.14 -37.77
C ASP A 383 -6.96 11.54 -37.65
N LYS A 384 -6.32 11.87 -36.51
CA LYS A 384 -5.58 13.13 -36.32
C LYS A 384 -4.15 13.02 -36.87
N SER A 385 -3.67 14.10 -37.49
CA SER A 385 -2.25 14.21 -37.86
C SER A 385 -1.37 14.32 -36.61
N GLU A 386 -0.06 14.09 -36.76
CA GLU A 386 0.88 14.20 -35.63
C GLU A 386 0.99 15.64 -35.09
N THR A 387 0.85 16.65 -35.96
CA THR A 387 0.81 18.07 -35.54
C THR A 387 -0.43 18.37 -34.71
N ASP A 388 -1.57 17.78 -35.10
CA ASP A 388 -2.85 17.94 -34.40
C ASP A 388 -2.83 17.24 -33.04
N LYS A 389 -2.25 16.03 -32.97
CA LYS A 389 -2.06 15.32 -31.70
C LYS A 389 -1.14 16.10 -30.77
N ALA A 390 -0.04 16.65 -31.27
CA ALA A 390 0.88 17.45 -30.47
C ALA A 390 0.21 18.72 -29.90
N GLU A 391 -0.59 19.41 -30.71
CA GLU A 391 -1.38 20.56 -30.27
C GLU A 391 -2.39 20.19 -29.17
N ILE A 392 -3.12 19.08 -29.34
CA ILE A 392 -4.10 18.61 -28.35
C ILE A 392 -3.39 18.21 -27.05
N ILE A 393 -2.29 17.46 -27.13
CA ILE A 393 -1.54 16.99 -25.95
C ILE A 393 -0.94 18.17 -25.19
N ALA A 394 -0.33 19.14 -25.88
CA ALA A 394 0.24 20.32 -25.24
C ALA A 394 -0.82 21.11 -24.44
N ASN A 395 -2.00 21.30 -25.01
CA ASN A 395 -3.11 21.95 -24.29
C ASN A 395 -3.69 21.07 -23.18
N PHE A 396 -3.73 19.74 -23.37
CA PHE A 396 -4.20 18.79 -22.36
C PHE A 396 -3.29 18.73 -21.12
N GLU A 397 -1.97 18.88 -21.30
CA GLU A 397 -1.00 18.88 -20.22
C GLU A 397 -0.86 20.24 -19.52
N GLN A 398 -1.13 21.34 -20.22
CA GLN A 398 -0.95 22.71 -19.69
C GLN A 398 -2.20 23.31 -19.06
N LEU A 399 -3.41 22.89 -19.46
CA LEU A 399 -4.67 23.46 -18.99
C LEU A 399 -5.32 22.57 -17.94
N ALA A 400 -6.03 23.17 -16.98
CA ALA A 400 -6.89 22.40 -16.07
C ALA A 400 -8.04 21.75 -16.87
N GLN A 401 -8.56 20.59 -16.43
CA GLN A 401 -9.60 19.87 -17.18
C GLN A 401 -10.82 20.72 -17.63
N PRO A 402 -11.38 21.61 -16.80
CA PRO A 402 -12.48 22.50 -17.24
C PRO A 402 -12.05 23.50 -18.33
N GLU A 403 -10.81 23.97 -18.28
CA GLU A 403 -10.24 24.92 -19.24
C GLU A 403 -9.88 24.21 -20.55
N PHE A 404 -9.37 22.99 -20.47
CA PHE A 404 -9.15 22.12 -21.62
C PHE A 404 -10.48 21.77 -22.32
N ALA A 405 -11.51 21.43 -21.55
CA ALA A 405 -12.86 21.17 -22.06
C ALA A 405 -13.40 22.40 -22.81
N MET A 406 -13.27 23.57 -22.20
CA MET A 406 -13.67 24.84 -22.82
C MET A 406 -12.89 25.10 -24.11
N TRP A 407 -11.56 25.01 -24.06
CA TRP A 407 -10.69 25.19 -25.23
C TRP A 407 -11.07 24.24 -26.38
N LEU A 408 -11.33 22.97 -26.07
CA LEU A 408 -11.67 21.97 -27.07
C LEU A 408 -13.03 22.27 -27.73
N LEU A 409 -13.97 22.83 -26.97
CA LEU A 409 -15.32 23.18 -27.43
C LEU A 409 -15.44 24.56 -28.08
N THR A 410 -14.54 25.50 -27.83
CA THR A 410 -14.69 26.90 -28.32
C THR A 410 -13.50 27.44 -29.09
N ASN A 411 -12.31 26.90 -28.87
CA ASN A 411 -11.06 27.46 -29.39
C ASN A 411 -10.31 26.47 -30.30
N SER A 412 -10.71 25.20 -30.33
CA SER A 412 -10.11 24.20 -31.21
C SER A 412 -10.75 24.17 -32.59
N LYS A 413 -9.97 23.73 -33.58
CA LYS A 413 -10.48 23.49 -34.95
C LYS A 413 -11.51 22.35 -35.05
N TRP A 414 -11.79 21.64 -33.95
CA TRP A 414 -12.79 20.56 -33.88
C TRP A 414 -14.05 20.93 -33.10
N GLN A 415 -14.21 22.18 -32.68
CA GLN A 415 -15.36 22.66 -31.91
C GLN A 415 -16.72 22.20 -32.47
N ASN A 416 -16.89 22.20 -33.80
CA ASN A 416 -18.15 21.83 -34.45
C ASN A 416 -18.42 20.32 -34.50
N GLN A 417 -17.44 19.49 -34.10
CA GLN A 417 -17.54 18.02 -34.10
C GLN A 417 -17.75 17.45 -32.70
N LEU A 418 -17.64 18.31 -31.68
CA LEU A 418 -17.56 17.93 -30.28
C LEU A 418 -18.70 18.58 -29.49
N HIS A 419 -19.06 17.97 -28.36
CA HIS A 419 -20.02 18.51 -27.41
C HIS A 419 -19.65 18.04 -26.02
N ASP A 420 -20.11 18.78 -25.01
CA ASP A 420 -19.72 18.62 -23.60
C ASP A 420 -19.82 17.17 -23.10
N GLY A 421 -20.89 16.46 -23.49
CA GLY A 421 -21.09 15.06 -23.13
C GLY A 421 -20.04 14.07 -23.63
N ASN A 422 -19.18 14.45 -24.59
CA ASN A 422 -18.13 13.58 -25.14
C ASN A 422 -16.75 13.84 -24.55
N ILE A 423 -16.56 14.98 -23.88
CA ILE A 423 -15.26 15.42 -23.39
C ILE A 423 -14.62 14.36 -22.46
N PRO A 424 -15.35 13.73 -21.51
CA PRO A 424 -14.76 12.73 -20.63
C PRO A 424 -14.17 11.53 -21.39
N ASP A 425 -14.84 11.04 -22.43
CA ASP A 425 -14.35 9.88 -23.22
C ASP A 425 -13.18 10.25 -24.14
N ILE A 426 -13.12 11.52 -24.59
CA ILE A 426 -11.98 12.04 -25.34
C ILE A 426 -10.76 12.19 -24.43
N CYS A 427 -10.92 12.74 -23.23
CA CYS A 427 -9.84 12.83 -22.23
C CYS A 427 -9.27 11.45 -21.90
N ILE A 428 -10.13 10.45 -21.64
CA ILE A 428 -9.71 9.06 -21.40
C ILE A 428 -8.91 8.50 -22.59
N THR A 429 -9.32 8.82 -23.82
CA THR A 429 -8.63 8.38 -25.04
C THR A 429 -7.23 9.00 -25.16
N ILE A 430 -7.10 10.30 -24.84
CA ILE A 430 -5.83 11.03 -24.86
C ILE A 430 -4.88 10.51 -23.76
N GLU A 431 -5.38 10.36 -22.53
CA GLU A 431 -4.61 9.82 -21.41
C GLU A 431 -4.06 8.42 -21.72
N SER A 432 -4.90 7.57 -22.32
CA SER A 432 -4.48 6.23 -22.74
C SER A 432 -3.36 6.32 -23.79
N TYR A 433 -3.46 7.22 -24.76
CA TYR A 433 -2.45 7.39 -25.80
C TYR A 433 -1.11 7.92 -25.25
N ILE A 434 -1.13 8.95 -24.39
CA ILE A 434 0.08 9.49 -23.75
C ILE A 434 0.78 8.39 -22.94
N TYR A 435 0.00 7.60 -22.19
CA TYR A 435 0.51 6.46 -21.43
C TYR A 435 1.24 5.44 -22.33
N TYR A 436 0.61 4.99 -23.41
CA TYR A 436 1.25 4.02 -24.32
C TYR A 436 2.47 4.59 -25.07
N ARG A 437 2.44 5.86 -25.46
CA ARG A 437 3.58 6.52 -26.10
C ARG A 437 4.79 6.61 -25.15
N SER A 438 4.56 6.94 -23.88
CA SER A 438 5.62 6.98 -22.87
C SER A 438 6.28 5.62 -22.63
N LEU A 439 5.54 4.52 -22.82
CA LEU A 439 6.07 3.15 -22.74
C LEU A 439 6.99 2.82 -23.93
N ASP A 440 6.65 3.25 -25.14
CA ASP A 440 7.48 3.04 -26.33
C ASP A 440 8.78 3.86 -26.26
N ASP A 441 8.74 5.08 -25.71
CA ASP A 441 9.94 5.91 -25.49
C ASP A 441 10.89 5.28 -24.44
N VAL A 442 10.35 4.60 -23.42
CA VAL A 442 11.14 3.81 -22.45
C VAL A 442 11.77 2.58 -23.10
N ILE A 443 11.06 1.90 -24.01
CA ILE A 443 11.58 0.76 -24.76
C ILE A 443 12.68 1.19 -25.75
N LEU A 444 12.50 2.33 -26.43
CA LEU A 444 13.49 2.90 -27.34
C LEU A 444 14.76 3.36 -26.61
N LEU A 445 14.66 3.91 -25.39
CA LEU A 445 15.84 4.25 -24.57
C LEU A 445 16.66 3.04 -24.09
N CYS A 446 16.06 1.84 -24.07
CA CYS A 446 16.79 0.61 -23.74
C CYS A 446 17.58 0.01 -24.93
N THR A 447 17.24 0.34 -26.17
CA THR A 447 17.86 -0.26 -27.37
C THR A 447 19.29 0.22 -27.72
N PRO A 448 19.72 1.48 -27.45
CA PRO A 448 21.11 1.89 -27.68
C PRO A 448 22.08 1.29 -26.66
N PHE A 449 21.60 0.99 -25.45
CA PHE A 449 22.41 0.38 -24.38
C PHE A 449 22.80 -1.07 -24.72
N THR A 450 21.92 -1.80 -25.40
CA THR A 450 22.21 -3.17 -25.87
C THR A 450 23.22 -3.24 -27.01
N PHE A 451 23.32 -2.21 -27.86
CA PHE A 451 24.33 -2.18 -28.93
C PHE A 451 25.74 -1.84 -28.43
N PHE A 452 25.86 -1.01 -27.38
CA PHE A 452 27.16 -0.65 -26.81
C PHE A 452 27.81 -1.80 -26.00
N LEU A 453 26.99 -2.67 -25.38
CA LEU A 453 27.49 -3.85 -24.68
C LEU A 453 27.95 -4.97 -25.64
N LEU A 454 27.27 -5.15 -26.77
CA LEU A 454 27.63 -6.18 -27.76
C LEU A 454 28.92 -5.83 -28.52
N TYR A 455 29.24 -4.54 -28.73
CA TYR A 455 30.49 -4.12 -29.38
C TYR A 455 31.73 -4.29 -28.48
N ARG A 456 31.59 -4.27 -27.14
CA ARG A 456 32.69 -4.51 -26.19
C ARG A 456 32.97 -5.99 -25.91
N LEU A 457 32.04 -6.89 -26.22
CA LEU A 457 32.22 -8.34 -26.07
C LEU A 457 32.79 -9.01 -27.33
N ALA A 458 32.92 -8.26 -28.43
CA ALA A 458 33.46 -8.74 -29.70
C ALA A 458 34.90 -8.26 -29.99
N LYS A 459 35.66 -7.85 -28.96
CA LYS A 459 37.06 -7.44 -29.09
C LYS A 459 37.97 -8.09 -28.06
#